data_AF-A0AAD3CWK2-F1
#
_entry.id   AF-A0AAD3CWK2-F1
#
_cell.length_a   1.000
_cell.length_b   1.000
_cell.length_c   1.000
_cell.angle_alpha   90.00
_cell.angle_beta   90.00
_cell.angle_gamma   90.00
#
_symmetry.space_group_name_H-M   'P 1'
#
loop_
_entity.id
_entity.type
_entity.pdbx_description
1 polymer ?
#
loop_
_entity_poly.entity_id
_entity_poly.type
_entity_poly.pdbx_seq_one_letter_code
_entity_poly.pdbx_strand_id
1 'polypeptide(L)'
;MTLKSSNDHSLTPLSHCIIALSSAYHEYIPLTIHNLHSLVLLSGIDCLLTNLSEGNDETVHVLPVSKTTIVGTIVYCQYKANCSMSLVIDDGTGLCDCTGWIQEDDFDKYCVGNLVKIQGFIKILSLKEKEKSIKVAEKFYEAWSCIRELQIHSINIIMDSNEEILHWLQCMQFRKCIGMKMDVEDLLNCNNDDDDDEQQMMNTPVLNGFETFNLLPETRQQQILASRGFEELDVLPNEIDRMLRKYFGRDCRCSMSYKDDLLYCHCMASKEPLDPEFRFRDALLEKLIQMEHNFVHKNNASRLEFLYQTVVDDQELRPISSEVVAGTAYPEINQRRLYTNTFKMLRKDGVLCLVNIQKDIYVLLTKNRVLIPAAIAQIQDERCADVNGNTTTTHHHKKKSFLEKGISSSKLRLIKYLAYRELER
;
A
#
# COMPACT_ATOMS: atom_id res chain seq x y z
N MET A 1 -27.87 9.76 -36.27
CA MET A 1 -26.51 9.52 -35.76
C MET A 1 -26.64 8.75 -34.46
N THR A 2 -26.58 7.42 -34.54
CA THR A 2 -26.51 6.52 -33.38
C THR A 2 -25.10 6.60 -32.83
N LEU A 3 -24.93 7.22 -31.67
CA LEU A 3 -23.69 7.11 -30.89
C LEU A 3 -23.53 5.63 -30.54
N LYS A 4 -22.61 4.94 -31.23
CA LYS A 4 -22.14 3.62 -30.79
C LYS A 4 -21.56 3.83 -29.40
N SER A 5 -22.25 3.33 -28.37
CA SER A 5 -21.73 3.30 -27.01
C SER A 5 -20.51 2.37 -27.01
N SER A 6 -19.32 2.96 -27.08
CA SER A 6 -18.02 2.28 -27.03
C SER A 6 -17.69 1.83 -25.60
N ASN A 7 -18.63 1.17 -24.92
CA ASN A 7 -18.39 0.56 -23.62
C ASN A 7 -17.95 -0.88 -23.84
N ASP A 8 -16.83 -1.04 -24.53
CA ASP A 8 -16.17 -2.34 -24.64
C ASP A 8 -15.37 -2.59 -23.35
N HIS A 9 -16.10 -2.89 -22.27
CA HIS A 9 -15.52 -3.30 -20.99
C HIS A 9 -15.21 -4.80 -21.00
N SER A 10 -14.57 -5.28 -22.07
CA SER A 10 -14.13 -6.66 -22.15
C SER A 10 -13.23 -6.98 -20.95
N LEU A 11 -13.58 -8.06 -20.26
CA LEU A 11 -12.75 -8.60 -19.19
C LEU A 11 -11.40 -9.01 -19.79
N THR A 12 -10.35 -8.71 -19.05
CA THR A 12 -8.97 -9.09 -19.39
C THR A 12 -8.37 -9.84 -18.21
N PRO A 13 -7.36 -10.70 -18.41
CA PRO A 13 -6.63 -11.37 -17.32
C PRO A 13 -6.14 -10.42 -16.21
N LEU A 14 -5.91 -9.15 -16.55
CA LEU A 14 -5.46 -8.10 -15.63
C LEU A 14 -6.59 -7.24 -15.05
N SER A 15 -7.84 -7.64 -15.21
CA SER A 15 -8.97 -6.95 -14.60
C SER A 15 -8.94 -7.17 -13.08
N HIS A 16 -8.79 -6.09 -12.30
CA HIS A 16 -8.64 -6.16 -10.84
C HIS A 16 -9.71 -6.99 -10.12
N CYS A 17 -10.94 -7.01 -10.62
CA CYS A 17 -12.05 -7.77 -10.03
C CYS A 17 -11.89 -9.30 -10.15
N ILE A 18 -11.11 -9.79 -11.12
CA ILE A 18 -10.91 -11.23 -11.33
C ILE A 18 -9.50 -11.68 -11.00
N ILE A 19 -8.50 -10.78 -10.90
CA ILE A 19 -7.15 -11.15 -10.45
C ILE A 19 -7.19 -11.89 -9.11
N ALA A 20 -8.08 -11.47 -8.22
CA ALA A 20 -8.28 -12.12 -6.93
C ALA A 20 -8.88 -13.53 -7.02
N LEU A 21 -9.26 -14.02 -8.19
CA LEU A 21 -9.66 -15.42 -8.40
C LEU A 21 -8.45 -16.31 -8.74
N SER A 22 -7.31 -15.72 -9.13
CA SER A 22 -6.06 -16.46 -9.35
C SER A 22 -5.51 -16.96 -8.02
N SER A 23 -5.36 -18.29 -7.85
CA SER A 23 -4.72 -18.85 -6.65
C SER A 23 -3.27 -18.35 -6.52
N ALA A 24 -2.55 -18.27 -7.63
CA ALA A 24 -1.17 -17.79 -7.68
C ALA A 24 -0.99 -16.34 -7.20
N TYR A 25 -2.05 -15.54 -7.24
CA TYR A 25 -2.00 -14.19 -6.71
C TYR A 25 -2.01 -14.16 -5.18
N HIS A 26 -2.59 -15.17 -4.51
CA HIS A 26 -2.76 -15.21 -3.06
C HIS A 26 -1.77 -16.14 -2.35
N GLU A 27 -1.24 -17.13 -3.05
CA GLU A 27 -0.33 -18.15 -2.53
C GLU A 27 1.14 -17.73 -2.68
N TYR A 28 2.03 -18.32 -1.88
CA TYR A 28 3.47 -18.11 -2.02
C TYR A 28 4.04 -19.03 -3.09
N ILE A 29 4.05 -18.55 -4.33
CA ILE A 29 4.54 -19.29 -5.47
C ILE A 29 6.04 -19.59 -5.32
N PRO A 30 6.50 -20.85 -5.48
CA PRO A 30 7.93 -21.15 -5.48
C PRO A 30 8.57 -20.57 -6.74
N LEU A 31 9.54 -19.67 -6.57
CA LEU A 31 10.32 -19.11 -7.67
C LEU A 31 11.81 -19.21 -7.39
N THR A 32 12.59 -19.30 -8.47
CA THR A 32 14.00 -18.93 -8.45
C THR A 32 14.12 -17.40 -8.48
N ILE A 33 15.24 -16.87 -8.00
CA ILE A 33 15.51 -15.43 -7.97
C ILE A 33 15.59 -14.87 -9.39
N HIS A 34 16.15 -15.64 -10.34
CA HIS A 34 16.11 -15.28 -11.75
C HIS A 34 14.67 -15.05 -12.24
N ASN A 35 13.76 -15.99 -11.98
CA ASN A 35 12.36 -15.88 -12.41
C ASN A 35 11.63 -14.72 -11.72
N LEU A 36 11.93 -14.45 -10.44
CA LEU A 36 11.41 -13.29 -9.71
C LEU A 36 11.80 -11.97 -10.41
N HIS A 37 13.05 -11.84 -10.83
CA HIS A 37 13.53 -10.65 -11.55
C HIS A 37 12.98 -10.57 -12.98
N SER A 38 12.71 -11.71 -13.60
CA SER A 38 12.11 -11.81 -14.95
C SER A 38 10.59 -11.57 -14.98
N LEU A 39 9.95 -11.35 -13.83
CA LEU A 39 8.54 -10.92 -13.81
C LEU A 39 8.37 -9.61 -14.58
N VAL A 40 7.24 -9.49 -15.28
CA VAL A 40 6.88 -8.30 -16.04
C VAL A 40 5.78 -7.54 -15.31
N LEU A 41 5.96 -6.24 -15.13
CA LEU A 41 4.95 -5.38 -14.54
C LEU A 41 3.95 -4.94 -15.62
N LEU A 42 2.70 -5.38 -15.51
CA LEU A 42 1.60 -5.00 -16.39
C LEU A 42 0.51 -4.29 -15.60
N SER A 43 0.23 -3.02 -15.93
CA SER A 43 -0.79 -2.21 -15.24
C SER A 43 -0.63 -2.18 -13.70
N GLY A 44 0.61 -2.23 -13.22
CA GLY A 44 0.93 -2.24 -11.79
C GLY A 44 0.83 -3.60 -11.09
N ILE A 45 0.71 -4.70 -11.85
CA ILE A 45 0.68 -6.07 -11.32
C ILE A 45 1.88 -6.86 -11.87
N ASP A 46 2.65 -7.48 -10.99
CA ASP A 46 3.73 -8.40 -11.37
C ASP A 46 3.15 -9.68 -11.96
N CYS A 47 3.61 -10.04 -13.16
CA CYS A 47 3.08 -11.16 -13.93
C CYS A 47 4.20 -12.07 -14.44
N LEU A 48 3.95 -13.38 -14.41
CA LEU A 48 4.63 -14.33 -15.27
C LEU A 48 3.93 -14.37 -16.62
N LEU A 49 4.71 -14.33 -17.69
CA LEU A 49 4.21 -14.41 -19.05
C LEU A 49 4.68 -15.71 -19.66
N THR A 50 3.74 -16.49 -20.20
CA THR A 50 4.07 -17.71 -20.94
C THR A 50 3.42 -17.64 -22.32
N ASN A 51 4.20 -17.96 -23.35
CA ASN A 51 3.69 -17.99 -24.72
C ASN A 51 3.07 -19.36 -24.97
N LEU A 52 1.74 -19.40 -25.07
CA LEU A 52 1.00 -20.58 -25.48
C LEU A 52 0.93 -20.57 -27.02
N SER A 53 1.74 -21.42 -27.64
CA SER A 53 1.70 -21.66 -29.08
C SER A 53 0.67 -22.75 -29.38
N GLU A 54 -0.61 -22.38 -29.47
CA GLU A 54 -1.68 -23.25 -29.97
C GLU A 54 -1.98 -22.88 -31.44
N GLY A 55 -1.20 -23.44 -32.38
CA GLY A 55 -1.35 -23.17 -33.81
C GLY A 55 -0.59 -21.92 -34.30
N ASN A 56 -1.17 -21.21 -35.27
CA ASN A 56 -0.53 -20.03 -35.90
C ASN A 56 -0.70 -18.73 -35.09
N ASP A 57 -1.51 -18.73 -34.02
CA ASP A 57 -1.76 -17.56 -33.18
C ASP A 57 -0.99 -17.69 -31.86
N GLU A 58 -0.01 -16.82 -31.65
CA GLU A 58 0.70 -16.71 -30.37
C GLU A 58 -0.21 -16.01 -29.35
N THR A 59 -0.67 -16.76 -28.35
CA THR A 59 -1.40 -16.19 -27.21
C THR A 59 -0.49 -16.12 -26.00
N VAL A 60 -0.50 -14.97 -25.31
CA VAL A 60 0.27 -14.76 -24.08
C VAL A 60 -0.63 -15.10 -22.90
N HIS A 61 -0.29 -16.15 -22.17
CA HIS A 61 -0.85 -16.45 -20.87
C HIS A 61 -0.22 -15.52 -19.83
N VAL A 62 -1.06 -14.94 -18.98
CA VAL A 62 -0.65 -13.97 -17.97
C VAL A 62 -1.06 -14.48 -16.61
N LEU A 63 -0.07 -14.79 -15.77
CA LEU A 63 -0.30 -15.25 -14.41
C LEU A 63 0.15 -14.17 -13.41
N PRO A 64 -0.79 -13.49 -12.73
CA PRO A 64 -0.45 -12.46 -11.75
C PRO A 64 0.10 -13.11 -10.47
N VAL A 65 1.24 -12.61 -9.99
CA VAL A 65 1.95 -13.11 -8.80
C VAL A 65 2.20 -11.95 -7.85
N SER A 66 1.80 -12.07 -6.58
CA SER A 66 2.06 -11.03 -5.57
C SER A 66 2.96 -11.50 -4.42
N LYS A 67 3.07 -12.81 -4.24
CA LYS A 67 3.82 -13.45 -3.16
C LYS A 67 4.67 -14.56 -3.73
N THR A 68 5.84 -14.77 -3.14
CA THR A 68 6.75 -15.83 -3.55
C THR A 68 7.38 -16.52 -2.35
N THR A 69 7.75 -17.78 -2.55
CA THR A 69 8.71 -18.50 -1.71
C THR A 69 10.02 -18.58 -2.47
N ILE A 70 11.12 -18.21 -1.82
CA ILE A 70 12.48 -18.43 -2.33
C ILE A 70 13.30 -19.21 -1.29
N VAL A 71 14.27 -19.99 -1.75
CA VAL A 71 15.28 -20.65 -0.92
C VAL A 71 16.65 -20.24 -1.45
N GLY A 72 17.54 -19.84 -0.55
CA GLY A 72 18.92 -19.48 -0.92
C GLY A 72 19.78 -19.16 0.28
N THR A 73 21.05 -18.90 0.02
CA THR A 73 22.06 -18.58 1.03
C THR A 73 22.09 -17.09 1.31
N ILE A 74 22.14 -16.71 2.59
CA ILE A 74 22.37 -15.31 2.99
C ILE A 74 23.80 -14.92 2.59
N VAL A 75 23.95 -13.98 1.67
CA VAL A 75 25.27 -13.43 1.26
C VAL A 75 25.53 -12.05 1.87
N TYR A 76 24.51 -11.38 2.38
CA TYR A 76 24.61 -10.13 3.13
C TYR A 76 23.52 -10.08 4.21
N CYS A 77 23.86 -9.54 5.38
CA CYS A 77 22.93 -9.36 6.49
C CYS A 77 23.23 -8.06 7.25
N GLN A 78 22.23 -7.21 7.44
CA GLN A 78 22.34 -5.97 8.21
C GLN A 78 21.09 -5.71 9.04
N TYR A 79 21.26 -5.53 10.35
CA TYR A 79 20.25 -4.97 11.23
C TYR A 79 20.24 -3.44 11.16
N LYS A 80 19.06 -2.85 11.00
CA LYS A 80 18.87 -1.39 10.89
C LYS A 80 18.32 -0.84 12.21
N ALA A 81 18.63 0.42 12.50
CA ALA A 81 18.23 1.10 13.74
C ALA A 81 16.70 1.19 13.96
N ASN A 82 15.91 1.00 12.90
CA ASN A 82 14.46 0.94 12.98
C ASN A 82 13.92 -0.46 13.33
N CYS A 83 14.75 -1.40 13.77
CA CYS A 83 14.36 -2.80 14.04
C CYS A 83 13.92 -3.57 12.79
N SER A 84 14.39 -3.16 11.61
CA SER A 84 14.25 -3.94 10.38
C SER A 84 15.57 -4.59 10.00
N MET A 85 15.51 -5.69 9.28
CA MET A 85 16.66 -6.42 8.77
C MET A 85 16.68 -6.35 7.25
N SER A 86 17.87 -6.12 6.68
CA SER A 86 18.16 -6.19 5.26
C SER A 86 19.00 -7.44 5.00
N LEU A 87 18.54 -8.29 4.10
CA LEU A 87 19.28 -9.45 3.62
C LEU A 87 19.50 -9.36 2.11
N VAL A 88 20.58 -9.96 1.62
CA VAL A 88 20.71 -10.35 0.21
C VAL A 88 20.81 -11.86 0.17
N ILE A 89 19.97 -12.48 -0.65
CA ILE A 89 19.86 -13.92 -0.80
C ILE A 89 20.37 -14.32 -2.16
N ASP A 90 21.16 -15.39 -2.21
CA ASP A 90 21.67 -16.02 -3.43
C ASP A 90 21.16 -17.45 -3.53
N ASP A 91 20.44 -17.77 -4.59
CA ASP A 91 19.95 -19.14 -4.88
C ASP A 91 20.71 -19.81 -6.02
N GLY A 92 21.84 -19.24 -6.44
CA GLY A 92 22.63 -19.67 -7.59
C GLY A 92 22.10 -19.18 -8.94
N THR A 93 20.88 -18.64 -9.01
CA THR A 93 20.29 -18.08 -10.23
C THR A 93 20.30 -16.56 -10.26
N GLY A 94 20.49 -15.92 -9.10
CA GLY A 94 20.63 -14.47 -8.98
C GLY A 94 20.64 -14.01 -7.52
N LEU A 95 20.68 -12.69 -7.32
CA LEU A 95 20.65 -12.07 -5.99
C LEU A 95 19.32 -11.34 -5.74
N CYS A 96 18.73 -11.49 -4.55
CA CYS A 96 17.48 -10.82 -4.18
C CYS A 96 17.63 -10.06 -2.86
N ASP A 97 17.31 -8.76 -2.90
CA ASP A 97 17.16 -7.94 -1.70
C ASP A 97 15.89 -8.35 -0.94
N CYS A 98 16.04 -8.66 0.35
CA CYS A 98 14.93 -9.00 1.23
C CYS A 98 14.92 -8.08 2.45
N THR A 99 13.75 -7.52 2.78
CA THR A 99 13.58 -6.66 3.96
C THR A 99 12.48 -7.20 4.86
N GLY A 100 12.77 -7.38 6.15
CA GLY A 100 11.84 -7.92 7.14
C GLY A 100 11.93 -7.20 8.48
N TRP A 101 10.92 -7.42 9.33
CA TRP A 101 10.94 -6.99 10.73
C TRP A 101 11.18 -8.24 11.59
N ILE A 102 12.25 -8.22 12.38
CA ILE A 102 12.64 -9.33 13.26
C ILE A 102 12.94 -8.75 14.63
N GLN A 103 12.63 -9.49 15.69
CA GLN A 103 12.99 -9.09 17.05
C GLN A 103 14.51 -9.10 17.21
N GLU A 104 15.05 -8.17 17.99
CA GLU A 104 16.51 -8.05 18.19
C GLU A 104 17.14 -9.38 18.64
N ASP A 105 16.47 -10.10 19.54
CA ASP A 105 16.91 -11.41 20.06
C ASP A 105 16.94 -12.54 19.00
N ASP A 106 16.18 -12.37 17.91
CA ASP A 106 16.14 -13.34 16.81
C ASP A 106 17.15 -13.02 15.71
N PHE A 107 17.71 -11.80 15.68
CA PHE A 107 18.62 -11.37 14.61
C PHE A 107 19.89 -12.22 14.55
N ASP A 108 20.48 -12.54 15.71
CA ASP A 108 21.73 -13.30 15.81
C ASP A 108 21.63 -14.72 15.20
N LYS A 109 20.40 -15.21 14.95
CA LYS A 109 20.17 -16.49 14.29
C LYS A 109 20.51 -16.44 12.80
N TYR A 110 20.43 -15.29 12.15
CA TYR A 110 20.55 -15.14 10.69
C TYR A 110 21.93 -14.60 10.30
N CYS A 111 22.84 -15.51 10.01
CA CYS A 111 24.22 -15.19 9.61
C CYS A 111 24.44 -15.37 8.10
N VAL A 112 25.43 -14.66 7.57
CA VAL A 112 25.95 -14.92 6.22
C VAL A 112 26.41 -16.38 6.12
N GLY A 113 26.04 -17.05 5.04
CA GLY A 113 26.26 -18.47 4.82
C GLY A 113 25.11 -19.37 5.31
N ASN A 114 24.11 -18.85 6.02
CA ASN A 114 22.93 -19.65 6.34
C ASN A 114 22.05 -19.85 5.10
N LEU A 115 21.63 -21.10 4.88
CA LEU A 115 20.59 -21.44 3.93
C LEU A 115 19.23 -21.12 4.56
N VAL A 116 18.39 -20.35 3.87
CA VAL A 116 17.09 -19.91 4.40
C VAL A 116 15.98 -20.08 3.39
N LYS A 117 14.78 -20.38 3.90
CA LYS A 117 13.51 -20.32 3.17
C LYS A 117 12.77 -19.05 3.54
N ILE A 118 12.48 -18.21 2.56
CA ILE A 118 11.78 -16.94 2.75
C ILE A 118 10.45 -16.97 2.02
N GLN A 119 9.39 -16.57 2.71
CA GLN A 119 8.09 -16.27 2.13
C GLN A 119 7.81 -14.77 2.31
N GLY A 120 7.42 -14.08 1.24
CA GLY A 120 7.21 -12.64 1.30
C GLY A 120 6.36 -12.07 0.16
N PHE A 121 6.00 -10.79 0.30
CA PHE A 121 5.37 -9.99 -0.76
C PHE A 121 6.42 -9.40 -1.70
N ILE A 122 6.13 -9.44 -2.99
CA ILE A 122 6.94 -8.79 -4.01
C ILE A 122 6.70 -7.28 -3.94
N LYS A 123 7.78 -6.51 -3.80
CA LYS A 123 7.73 -5.06 -3.75
C LYS A 123 8.62 -4.46 -4.82
N ILE A 124 8.04 -3.60 -5.65
CA ILE A 124 8.77 -2.88 -6.70
C ILE A 124 9.51 -1.71 -6.06
N LEU A 125 10.83 -1.70 -6.19
CA LEU A 125 11.68 -0.59 -5.74
C LEU A 125 11.79 0.50 -6.81
N SER A 126 12.02 0.09 -8.05
CA SER A 126 12.13 0.99 -9.19
C SER A 126 11.78 0.30 -10.50
N LEU A 127 11.31 1.10 -11.46
CA LEU A 127 11.17 0.68 -12.85
C LEU A 127 12.56 0.77 -13.51
N LYS A 128 12.94 -0.23 -14.28
CA LYS A 128 14.21 -0.25 -15.04
C LYS A 128 13.99 0.27 -16.45
N GLU A 129 13.46 -0.60 -17.31
CA GLU A 129 13.32 -0.34 -18.73
C GLU A 129 11.90 -0.69 -19.15
N LYS A 130 11.34 0.17 -20.00
CA LYS A 130 10.13 -0.19 -20.74
C LYS A 130 10.53 -1.25 -21.76
N GLU A 131 10.00 -2.46 -21.61
CA GLU A 131 10.38 -3.56 -22.50
C GLU A 131 9.72 -3.37 -23.86
N LYS A 132 8.44 -3.75 -23.97
CA LYS A 132 7.63 -3.65 -25.19
C LYS A 132 6.15 -3.53 -24.82
N SER A 133 5.31 -3.17 -25.79
CA SER A 133 3.87 -3.34 -25.64
C SER A 133 3.52 -4.81 -25.82
N ILE A 134 2.90 -5.44 -24.83
CA ILE A 134 2.49 -6.84 -24.87
C ILE A 134 0.99 -6.90 -25.15
N LYS A 135 0.60 -7.70 -26.13
CA LYS A 135 -0.81 -7.94 -26.45
C LYS A 135 -1.30 -9.10 -25.57
N VAL A 136 -2.25 -8.81 -24.69
CA VAL A 136 -2.92 -9.80 -23.84
C VAL A 136 -4.39 -9.82 -24.24
N ALA A 137 -4.83 -10.95 -24.81
CA ALA A 137 -6.09 -11.03 -25.55
C ALA A 137 -6.16 -9.92 -26.62
N GLU A 138 -7.16 -9.04 -26.58
CA GLU A 138 -7.34 -7.96 -27.57
C GLU A 138 -6.74 -6.62 -27.15
N LYS A 139 -6.12 -6.54 -25.96
CA LYS A 139 -5.62 -5.29 -25.37
C LYS A 139 -4.11 -5.25 -25.29
N PHE A 140 -3.54 -4.08 -25.58
CA PHE A 140 -2.11 -3.82 -25.41
C PHE A 140 -1.82 -3.23 -24.04
N TYR A 141 -0.79 -3.76 -23.39
CA TYR A 141 -0.28 -3.32 -22.10
C TYR A 141 1.17 -2.87 -22.24
N GLU A 142 1.54 -1.82 -21.53
CA GLU A 142 2.95 -1.45 -21.39
C GLU A 142 3.62 -2.39 -20.40
N ALA A 143 4.65 -3.10 -20.85
CA ALA A 143 5.47 -3.97 -20.03
C ALA A 143 6.70 -3.25 -19.50
N TRP A 144 6.99 -3.48 -18.23
CA TRP A 144 8.16 -2.91 -17.55
C TRP A 144 8.93 -3.99 -16.81
N SER A 145 10.26 -3.98 -16.97
CA SER A 145 11.17 -4.67 -16.08
C SER A 145 11.37 -3.83 -14.80
N CYS A 146 11.55 -4.49 -13.67
CA CYS A 146 11.62 -3.82 -12.36
C CYS A 146 12.81 -4.32 -11.53
N ILE A 147 13.29 -3.47 -10.61
CA ILE A 147 14.06 -3.92 -9.46
C ILE A 147 13.07 -4.27 -8.36
N ARG A 148 13.19 -5.49 -7.83
CA ARG A 148 12.28 -6.03 -6.81
C ARG A 148 13.03 -6.30 -5.51
N GLU A 149 12.33 -6.04 -4.42
CA GLU A 149 12.67 -6.44 -3.06
C GLU A 149 11.58 -7.40 -2.57
N LEU A 150 11.96 -8.41 -1.79
CA LEU A 150 11.02 -9.27 -1.10
C LEU A 150 10.76 -8.74 0.31
N GLN A 151 9.51 -8.35 0.60
CA GLN A 151 9.11 -8.00 1.95
C GLN A 151 8.80 -9.27 2.74
N ILE A 152 9.69 -9.63 3.67
CA ILE A 152 9.66 -10.89 4.41
C ILE A 152 8.42 -10.94 5.32
N HIS A 153 7.66 -12.03 5.22
CA HIS A 153 6.64 -12.41 6.20
C HIS A 153 7.14 -13.48 7.16
N SER A 154 7.82 -14.48 6.61
CA SER A 154 8.45 -15.54 7.38
C SER A 154 9.78 -15.90 6.76
N ILE A 155 10.75 -16.17 7.62
CA ILE A 155 12.07 -16.66 7.26
C ILE A 155 12.38 -17.82 8.20
N ASN A 156 12.86 -18.93 7.64
CA ASN A 156 13.25 -20.11 8.39
C ASN A 156 14.64 -20.55 7.94
N ILE A 157 15.52 -20.85 8.89
CA ILE A 157 16.82 -21.45 8.61
C ILE A 157 16.60 -22.91 8.21
N ILE A 158 17.18 -23.30 7.09
CA ILE A 158 17.12 -24.66 6.57
C ILE A 158 18.34 -25.42 7.10
N MET A 159 18.07 -26.53 7.78
CA MET A 159 19.12 -27.40 8.32
C MET A 159 19.47 -28.57 7.38
N ASP A 160 18.52 -29.00 6.54
CA ASP A 160 18.70 -30.08 5.57
C ASP A 160 18.90 -29.49 4.17
N SER A 161 20.07 -29.72 3.58
CA SER A 161 20.38 -29.28 2.21
C SER A 161 19.43 -29.85 1.15
N ASN A 162 18.75 -30.96 1.44
CA ASN A 162 17.77 -31.52 0.50
C ASN A 162 16.57 -30.59 0.29
N GLU A 163 16.25 -29.70 1.24
CA GLU A 163 15.18 -28.72 1.09
C GLU A 163 15.45 -27.69 -0.03
N GLU A 164 16.72 -27.38 -0.30
CA GLU A 164 17.09 -26.54 -1.45
C GLU A 164 16.78 -27.25 -2.78
N ILE A 165 17.15 -28.52 -2.88
CA ILE A 165 16.86 -29.36 -4.05
C ILE A 165 15.34 -29.51 -4.22
N LEU A 166 14.61 -29.77 -3.13
CA LEU A 166 13.15 -29.86 -3.16
C LEU A 166 12.51 -28.54 -3.62
N HIS A 167 13.04 -27.39 -3.18
CA HIS A 167 12.57 -26.08 -3.65
C HIS A 167 12.84 -25.88 -5.15
N TRP A 168 14.00 -26.26 -5.66
CA TRP A 168 14.29 -26.20 -7.10
C TRP A 168 13.34 -27.10 -7.91
N LEU A 169 13.08 -28.32 -7.44
CA LEU A 169 12.10 -29.21 -8.07
C LEU A 169 10.69 -28.61 -8.08
N GLN A 170 10.28 -27.96 -6.99
CA GLN A 170 9.00 -27.24 -6.91
C GLN A 170 8.95 -26.07 -7.90
N CYS A 171 10.02 -25.30 -8.04
CA CYS A 171 10.13 -24.24 -9.03
C CYS A 171 10.01 -24.79 -10.47
N MET A 172 10.69 -25.90 -10.78
CA MET A 172 10.62 -26.53 -12.10
C MET A 172 9.22 -27.10 -12.39
N GLN A 173 8.62 -27.78 -11.42
CA GLN A 173 7.25 -28.28 -11.51
C GLN A 173 6.26 -27.14 -11.75
N PHE A 174 6.37 -26.05 -10.99
CA PHE A 174 5.52 -24.88 -11.17
C PHE A 174 5.67 -24.28 -12.57
N ARG A 175 6.91 -24.11 -13.07
CA ARG A 175 7.18 -23.64 -14.45
C ARG A 175 6.50 -24.53 -15.50
N LYS A 176 6.55 -25.86 -15.31
CA LYS A 176 5.86 -26.82 -16.18
C LYS A 176 4.35 -26.62 -16.14
N CYS A 177 3.75 -26.47 -14.97
CA CYS A 177 2.30 -26.28 -14.80
C CYS A 177 1.75 -24.99 -15.43
N ILE A 178 2.59 -23.97 -15.64
CA ILE A 178 2.21 -22.71 -16.32
C ILE A 178 2.58 -22.70 -17.81
N GLY A 179 3.09 -23.81 -18.35
CA GLY A 179 3.43 -23.93 -19.76
C GLY A 179 4.70 -23.18 -20.18
N MET A 180 5.60 -22.85 -19.23
CA MET A 180 6.93 -22.35 -19.61
C MET A 180 7.71 -23.49 -20.28
N LYS A 181 8.06 -23.32 -21.55
CA LYS A 181 8.99 -24.24 -22.22
C LYS A 181 10.32 -24.21 -21.46
N MET A 182 10.78 -25.40 -21.04
CA MET A 182 12.18 -25.57 -20.67
C MET A 182 12.97 -25.64 -21.97
N ASP A 183 14.07 -24.91 -22.06
CA ASP A 183 14.96 -25.03 -23.21
C ASP A 183 15.47 -26.48 -23.24
N VAL A 184 15.05 -27.21 -24.28
CA VAL A 184 15.22 -28.67 -24.40
C VAL A 184 16.69 -29.06 -24.35
N GLU A 185 17.60 -28.16 -24.72
CA GLU A 185 19.05 -28.35 -24.59
C GLU A 185 19.52 -28.67 -23.16
N ASP A 186 18.77 -28.27 -22.12
CA ASP A 186 19.07 -28.60 -20.72
C ASP A 186 18.58 -30.00 -20.27
N LEU A 187 17.70 -30.65 -21.05
CA LEU A 187 17.04 -31.92 -20.67
C LEU A 187 17.47 -33.14 -21.51
N LEU A 188 18.28 -32.95 -22.56
CA LEU A 188 18.60 -33.97 -23.57
C LEU A 188 19.57 -35.08 -23.14
N ASN A 189 19.27 -35.81 -22.06
CA ASN A 189 19.99 -37.07 -21.77
C ASN A 189 19.18 -38.20 -21.12
N CYS A 190 17.84 -38.11 -21.08
CA CYS A 190 17.00 -39.13 -20.46
C CYS A 190 15.99 -39.71 -21.46
N ASN A 191 16.45 -40.54 -22.41
CA ASN A 191 15.57 -41.29 -23.32
C ASN A 191 15.11 -42.59 -22.65
N ASN A 192 14.09 -42.54 -21.81
CA ASN A 192 13.40 -43.74 -21.33
C ASN A 192 11.90 -43.65 -21.65
N ASP A 193 11.40 -44.64 -22.37
CA ASP A 193 10.06 -44.70 -22.98
C ASP A 193 8.92 -45.10 -22.00
N ASP A 194 9.08 -44.91 -20.68
CA ASP A 194 8.16 -45.46 -19.64
C ASP A 194 7.34 -44.40 -18.85
N ASP A 195 7.27 -43.14 -19.31
CA ASP A 195 6.80 -41.98 -18.51
C ASP A 195 5.30 -41.59 -18.63
N ASP A 196 4.39 -42.48 -19.04
CA ASP A 196 2.98 -42.10 -19.26
C ASP A 196 2.19 -41.80 -17.97
N ASP A 197 2.54 -42.45 -16.84
CA ASP A 197 1.82 -42.28 -15.56
C ASP A 197 2.35 -41.13 -14.70
N GLU A 198 3.67 -40.84 -14.72
CA GLU A 198 4.25 -39.69 -14.00
C GLU A 198 3.88 -38.35 -14.64
N GLN A 199 3.54 -38.35 -15.94
CA GLN A 199 3.01 -37.16 -16.60
C GLN A 199 1.63 -36.76 -16.04
N GLN A 200 0.76 -37.70 -15.63
CA GLN A 200 -0.62 -37.36 -15.25
C GLN A 200 -0.75 -36.60 -13.92
N MET A 201 0.05 -36.91 -12.90
CA MET A 201 -0.03 -36.20 -11.60
C MET A 201 0.48 -34.76 -11.65
N MET A 202 1.28 -34.41 -12.65
CA MET A 202 1.98 -33.12 -12.76
C MET A 202 1.26 -32.11 -13.67
N ASN A 203 0.08 -32.45 -14.21
CA ASN A 203 -0.55 -31.71 -15.30
C ASN A 203 -1.75 -30.84 -14.87
N THR A 204 -1.96 -30.56 -13.58
CA THR A 204 -3.01 -29.61 -13.20
C THR A 204 -2.56 -28.20 -13.60
N PRO A 205 -3.21 -27.55 -14.59
CA PRO A 205 -2.78 -26.24 -15.04
C PRO A 205 -3.03 -25.20 -13.94
N VAL A 206 -2.10 -24.27 -13.79
CA VAL A 206 -2.30 -23.12 -12.90
C VAL A 206 -3.09 -22.06 -13.66
N LEU A 207 -4.36 -21.93 -13.30
CA LEU A 207 -5.27 -20.99 -13.96
C LEU A 207 -5.08 -19.57 -13.43
N ASN A 208 -5.11 -18.59 -14.33
CA ASN A 208 -5.20 -17.20 -13.94
C ASN A 208 -6.64 -16.85 -13.50
N GLY A 209 -6.82 -15.60 -13.05
CA GLY A 209 -8.12 -15.13 -12.57
C GLY A 209 -9.23 -15.14 -13.61
N PHE A 210 -8.88 -14.95 -14.89
CA PHE A 210 -9.84 -14.93 -16.00
C PHE A 210 -10.28 -16.34 -16.41
N GLU A 211 -9.35 -17.28 -16.50
CA GLU A 211 -9.66 -18.70 -16.71
C GLU A 211 -10.53 -19.22 -15.57
N THR A 212 -10.14 -18.92 -14.32
CA THR A 212 -10.93 -19.29 -13.14
C THR A 212 -12.33 -18.69 -13.19
N PHE A 213 -12.46 -17.42 -13.58
CA PHE A 213 -13.75 -16.76 -13.75
C PHE A 213 -14.64 -17.48 -14.78
N ASN A 214 -14.08 -17.88 -15.92
CA ASN A 214 -14.82 -18.56 -16.99
C ASN A 214 -15.30 -19.97 -16.59
N LEU A 215 -14.65 -20.61 -15.61
CA LEU A 215 -15.09 -21.88 -15.04
C LEU A 215 -16.22 -21.75 -14.01
N LEU A 216 -16.51 -20.54 -13.51
CA LEU A 216 -17.58 -20.33 -12.53
C LEU A 216 -18.96 -20.44 -13.19
N PRO A 217 -20.00 -20.87 -12.45
CA PRO A 217 -21.38 -20.78 -12.92
C PRO A 217 -21.75 -19.35 -13.32
N GLU A 218 -22.56 -19.17 -14.37
CA GLU A 218 -22.95 -17.85 -14.89
C GLU A 218 -23.53 -16.93 -13.80
N THR A 219 -24.29 -17.50 -12.85
CA THR A 219 -24.84 -16.75 -11.71
C THR A 219 -23.75 -16.12 -10.83
N ARG A 220 -22.62 -16.81 -10.63
CA ARG A 220 -21.45 -16.28 -9.89
C ARG A 220 -20.69 -15.28 -10.72
N GLN A 221 -20.52 -15.53 -12.01
CA GLN A 221 -19.91 -14.57 -12.93
C GLN A 221 -20.67 -13.24 -12.92
N GLN A 222 -22.00 -13.30 -13.04
CA GLN A 222 -22.89 -12.14 -12.95
C GLN A 222 -22.82 -11.45 -11.59
N GLN A 223 -22.71 -12.18 -10.47
CA GLN A 223 -22.51 -11.58 -9.15
C GLN A 223 -21.19 -10.83 -9.04
N ILE A 224 -20.09 -11.41 -9.52
CA ILE A 224 -18.76 -10.78 -9.53
C ILE A 224 -18.78 -9.55 -10.44
N LEU A 225 -19.38 -9.65 -11.63
CA LEU A 225 -19.57 -8.52 -12.54
C LEU A 225 -20.47 -7.44 -11.95
N ALA A 226 -21.57 -7.79 -11.29
CA ALA A 226 -22.46 -6.86 -10.61
C ALA A 226 -21.76 -6.20 -9.40
N SER A 227 -20.83 -6.89 -8.75
CA SER A 227 -19.99 -6.31 -7.70
C SER A 227 -18.99 -5.28 -8.24
N ARG A 228 -18.66 -5.30 -9.55
CA ARG A 228 -18.00 -4.16 -10.21
C ARG A 228 -18.86 -2.89 -10.15
N GLY A 229 -20.19 -3.05 -10.09
CA GLY A 229 -21.20 -1.99 -10.19
C GLY A 229 -21.48 -1.17 -8.93
N PHE A 230 -20.79 -1.40 -7.80
CA PHE A 230 -20.81 -0.42 -6.70
C PHE A 230 -19.93 0.81 -6.96
N GLU A 231 -19.26 0.89 -8.12
CA GLU A 231 -18.56 2.09 -8.59
C GLU A 231 -19.34 2.96 -9.61
N GLU A 232 -20.50 2.54 -10.13
CA GLU A 232 -21.25 3.32 -11.16
C GLU A 232 -22.79 3.19 -11.08
N LEU A 233 -23.38 2.97 -9.90
CA LEU A 233 -24.81 3.26 -9.75
C LEU A 233 -25.01 4.78 -9.68
N ASP A 234 -25.44 5.33 -10.81
CA ASP A 234 -25.84 6.70 -11.16
C ASP A 234 -26.91 7.34 -10.25
N VAL A 235 -26.72 7.29 -8.94
CA VAL A 235 -27.22 8.34 -8.06
C VAL A 235 -26.02 9.17 -7.68
N LEU A 236 -25.48 9.93 -8.66
CA LEU A 236 -24.32 10.83 -8.57
C LEU A 236 -24.09 11.30 -7.13
N PRO A 237 -23.31 10.57 -6.31
CA PRO A 237 -22.79 11.16 -5.09
C PRO A 237 -21.91 12.30 -5.59
N ASN A 238 -22.06 13.50 -5.03
CA ASN A 238 -21.20 14.63 -5.36
C ASN A 238 -19.76 14.13 -5.47
N GLU A 239 -19.00 14.51 -6.50
CA GLU A 239 -17.64 13.99 -6.76
C GLU A 239 -16.72 14.05 -5.51
N ILE A 240 -17.02 15.02 -4.64
CA ILE A 240 -16.47 15.19 -3.29
C ILE A 240 -16.67 13.94 -2.42
N ASP A 241 -17.88 13.38 -2.34
CA ASP A 241 -18.19 12.19 -1.55
C ASP A 241 -17.41 10.97 -2.05
N ARG A 242 -17.27 10.80 -3.36
CA ARG A 242 -16.45 9.72 -3.94
C ARG A 242 -15.00 9.84 -3.50
N MET A 243 -14.46 11.05 -3.52
CA MET A 243 -13.10 11.34 -3.08
C MET A 243 -12.91 11.17 -1.57
N LEU A 244 -13.87 11.61 -0.75
CA LEU A 244 -13.86 11.41 0.69
C LEU A 244 -13.93 9.92 1.04
N ARG A 245 -14.76 9.12 0.36
CA ARG A 245 -14.80 7.66 0.50
C ARG A 245 -13.47 7.01 0.14
N LYS A 246 -12.84 7.45 -0.96
CA LYS A 246 -11.50 6.96 -1.34
C LYS A 246 -10.44 7.32 -0.29
N TYR A 247 -10.53 8.51 0.29
CA TYR A 247 -9.58 8.97 1.29
C TYR A 247 -9.74 8.24 2.63
N PHE A 248 -10.96 8.15 3.17
CA PHE A 248 -11.24 7.50 4.44
C PHE A 248 -11.27 5.97 4.39
N GLY A 249 -11.34 5.40 3.19
CA GLY A 249 -11.60 3.98 2.95
C GLY A 249 -13.05 3.74 2.54
N ARG A 250 -13.26 2.87 1.55
CA ARG A 250 -14.58 2.58 0.96
C ARG A 250 -15.60 2.13 2.01
N ASP A 251 -15.13 1.42 3.04
CA ASP A 251 -15.96 0.84 4.10
C ASP A 251 -15.98 1.66 5.40
N CYS A 252 -15.51 2.91 5.36
CA CYS A 252 -15.52 3.78 6.54
C CYS A 252 -16.95 4.12 6.96
N ARG A 253 -17.41 3.51 8.06
CA ARG A 253 -18.73 3.75 8.68
C ARG A 253 -18.70 4.67 9.91
N CYS A 254 -17.55 5.27 10.21
CA CYS A 254 -17.43 6.16 11.36
C CYS A 254 -18.32 7.40 11.18
N SER A 255 -19.20 7.63 12.14
CA SER A 255 -20.09 8.79 12.26
C SER A 255 -19.60 9.68 13.39
N MET A 256 -18.55 10.47 13.11
CA MET A 256 -17.90 11.32 14.11
C MET A 256 -18.14 12.78 13.78
N SER A 257 -18.42 13.58 14.81
CA SER A 257 -18.77 15.00 14.72
C SER A 257 -17.68 15.83 14.01
N TYR A 258 -16.41 15.50 14.21
CA TYR A 258 -15.26 16.22 13.66
C TYR A 258 -14.72 15.66 12.33
N LYS A 259 -15.34 14.60 11.77
CA LYS A 259 -14.78 13.88 10.61
C LYS A 259 -14.55 14.78 9.41
N ASP A 260 -15.56 15.57 9.08
CA ASP A 260 -15.54 16.44 7.89
C ASP A 260 -14.75 17.72 8.12
N ASP A 261 -14.72 18.22 9.36
CA ASP A 261 -13.99 19.44 9.71
C ASP A 261 -12.49 19.20 9.81
N LEU A 262 -12.05 18.02 10.20
CA LEU A 262 -10.63 17.68 10.35
C LEU A 262 -10.07 16.82 9.21
N LEU A 263 -10.94 16.37 8.30
CA LEU A 263 -10.64 15.33 7.33
C LEU A 263 -9.93 14.15 8.05
N TYR A 264 -10.54 13.67 9.14
CA TYR A 264 -9.92 12.71 10.05
C TYR A 264 -10.89 11.59 10.44
N CYS A 265 -10.39 10.34 10.47
CA CYS A 265 -11.18 9.17 10.80
C CYS A 265 -10.40 8.15 11.65
N HIS A 266 -11.05 7.41 12.55
CA HIS A 266 -10.45 6.25 13.25
C HIS A 266 -9.85 5.22 12.29
N CYS A 267 -10.46 5.02 11.11
CA CYS A 267 -9.95 4.10 10.09
C CYS A 267 -8.54 4.45 9.59
N MET A 268 -8.12 5.71 9.78
CA MET A 268 -6.81 6.22 9.35
C MET A 268 -5.93 6.64 10.52
N ALA A 269 -6.47 6.58 11.74
CA ALA A 269 -5.84 7.11 12.93
C ALA A 269 -4.64 6.25 13.36
N SER A 270 -3.52 6.89 13.71
CA SER A 270 -2.43 6.18 14.36
C SER A 270 -2.91 5.69 15.75
N LYS A 271 -2.87 4.39 16.00
CA LYS A 271 -3.30 3.80 17.28
C LYS A 271 -2.44 4.30 18.45
N GLU A 272 -3.07 4.56 19.59
CA GLU A 272 -2.40 4.83 20.86
C GLU A 272 -2.63 3.65 21.81
N PRO A 273 -1.57 2.98 22.31
CA PRO A 273 -1.73 1.82 23.18
C PRO A 273 -2.51 2.10 24.48
N LEU A 274 -2.41 3.32 25.03
CA LEU A 274 -3.15 3.72 26.22
C LEU A 274 -4.61 4.10 25.95
N ASP A 275 -5.02 4.26 24.69
CA ASP A 275 -6.38 4.64 24.29
C ASP A 275 -6.80 3.86 23.03
N PRO A 276 -6.90 2.52 23.11
CA PRO A 276 -7.17 1.66 21.95
C PRO A 276 -8.56 1.87 21.35
N GLU A 277 -9.50 2.38 22.16
CA GLU A 277 -10.88 2.69 21.78
C GLU A 277 -11.08 4.16 21.39
N PHE A 278 -10.01 4.97 21.39
CA PHE A 278 -10.05 6.40 21.05
C PHE A 278 -10.95 7.25 21.97
N ARG A 279 -11.30 6.79 23.16
CA ARG A 279 -12.21 7.50 24.08
C ARG A 279 -11.68 8.88 24.46
N PHE A 280 -10.41 8.95 24.85
CA PHE A 280 -9.80 10.24 25.20
C PHE A 280 -9.56 11.10 23.95
N ARG A 281 -9.13 10.47 22.85
CA ARG A 281 -8.89 11.18 21.60
C ARG A 281 -10.15 11.84 21.05
N ASP A 282 -11.28 11.16 21.08
CA ASP A 282 -12.55 11.68 20.54
C ASP A 282 -13.00 12.89 21.36
N ALA A 283 -13.00 12.77 22.69
CA ALA A 283 -13.30 13.88 23.59
C ALA A 283 -12.37 15.09 23.37
N LEU A 284 -11.07 14.83 23.17
CA LEU A 284 -10.10 15.87 22.85
C LEU A 284 -10.42 16.58 21.53
N LEU A 285 -10.75 15.83 20.47
CA LEU A 285 -11.05 16.42 19.16
C LEU A 285 -12.34 17.24 19.18
N GLU A 286 -13.38 16.75 19.86
CA GLU A 286 -14.61 17.51 20.07
C GLU A 286 -14.36 18.80 20.85
N LYS A 287 -13.54 18.72 21.91
CA LYS A 287 -13.15 19.89 22.70
C LYS A 287 -12.39 20.92 21.86
N LEU A 288 -11.47 20.48 21.01
CA LEU A 288 -10.70 21.37 20.14
C LEU A 288 -11.58 22.06 19.08
N ILE A 289 -12.56 21.34 18.51
CA ILE A 289 -13.56 21.94 17.61
C ILE A 289 -14.41 22.98 18.37
N GLN A 290 -14.87 22.65 19.58
CA GLN A 290 -15.62 23.58 20.43
C GLN A 290 -14.78 24.84 20.75
N MET A 291 -13.50 24.68 21.08
CA MET A 291 -12.57 25.78 21.32
C MET A 291 -12.43 26.66 20.07
N GLU A 292 -12.35 26.07 18.87
CA GLU A 292 -12.29 26.82 17.61
C GLU A 292 -13.57 27.65 17.41
N HIS A 293 -14.75 27.04 17.54
CA HIS A 293 -16.02 27.76 17.42
C HIS A 293 -16.11 28.95 18.40
N ASN A 294 -15.75 28.74 19.66
CA ASN A 294 -15.77 29.80 20.68
C ASN A 294 -14.77 30.92 20.40
N PHE A 295 -13.59 30.58 19.87
CA PHE A 295 -12.53 31.53 19.57
C PHE A 295 -12.90 32.43 18.39
N VAL A 296 -13.54 31.85 17.37
CA VAL A 296 -13.98 32.56 16.17
C VAL A 296 -14.98 33.65 16.49
N HIS A 297 -15.94 33.36 17.37
CA HIS A 297 -16.96 34.34 17.75
C HIS A 297 -16.37 35.55 18.50
N LYS A 298 -15.17 35.42 19.08
CA LYS A 298 -14.58 36.46 19.94
C LYS A 298 -13.51 37.30 19.25
N ASN A 299 -12.67 36.70 18.41
CA ASN A 299 -11.39 37.31 18.05
C ASN A 299 -11.17 37.56 16.55
N ASN A 300 -12.13 37.22 15.67
CA ASN A 300 -11.97 37.30 14.20
C ASN A 300 -10.68 36.66 13.66
N ALA A 301 -10.06 35.77 14.43
CA ALA A 301 -8.82 35.14 14.06
C ALA A 301 -9.05 34.02 13.05
N SER A 302 -8.10 33.83 12.15
CA SER A 302 -8.22 32.88 11.04
C SER A 302 -8.05 31.43 11.45
N ARG A 303 -7.40 31.13 12.59
CA ARG A 303 -7.12 29.76 13.06
C ARG A 303 -7.06 29.68 14.58
N LEU A 304 -7.36 28.51 15.14
CA LEU A 304 -7.19 28.23 16.56
C LEU A 304 -5.71 27.94 16.89
N GLU A 305 -5.10 28.83 17.67
CA GLU A 305 -3.81 28.61 18.34
C GLU A 305 -4.04 28.42 19.84
N PHE A 306 -3.46 27.38 20.42
CA PHE A 306 -3.66 27.06 21.84
C PHE A 306 -2.39 26.48 22.47
N LEU A 307 -2.26 26.67 23.79
CA LEU A 307 -1.17 26.10 24.58
C LEU A 307 -1.51 24.65 24.94
N TYR A 308 -0.55 23.75 24.90
CA TYR A 308 -0.76 22.37 25.37
C TYR A 308 -1.32 22.31 26.79
N GLN A 309 -0.81 23.18 27.68
CA GLN A 309 -1.22 23.25 29.07
C GLN A 309 -2.73 23.55 29.24
N THR A 310 -3.34 24.36 28.36
CA THR A 310 -4.78 24.66 28.46
C THR A 310 -5.66 23.43 28.23
N VAL A 311 -5.16 22.42 27.50
CA VAL A 311 -5.86 21.16 27.26
C VAL A 311 -5.63 20.18 28.42
N VAL A 312 -4.42 20.16 28.98
CA VAL A 312 -4.09 19.33 30.16
C VAL A 312 -4.86 19.79 31.39
N ASP A 313 -5.10 21.09 31.51
CA ASP A 313 -5.84 21.69 32.63
C ASP A 313 -7.35 21.74 32.43
N ASP A 314 -7.84 21.24 31.29
CA ASP A 314 -9.27 21.23 31.00
C ASP A 314 -10.05 20.30 31.95
N GLN A 315 -11.13 20.84 32.52
CA GLN A 315 -11.91 20.16 33.55
C GLN A 315 -12.75 18.99 33.01
N GLU A 316 -13.07 18.98 31.71
CA GLU A 316 -13.86 17.91 31.08
C GLU A 316 -12.96 16.76 30.61
N LEU A 317 -11.76 17.08 30.10
CA LEU A 317 -10.81 16.07 29.61
C LEU A 317 -10.07 15.31 30.71
N ARG A 318 -9.84 15.94 31.88
CA ARG A 318 -9.13 15.31 33.00
C ARG A 318 -9.82 14.03 33.51
N PRO A 319 -11.13 14.03 33.83
CA PRO A 319 -11.83 12.81 34.26
C PRO A 319 -11.75 11.68 33.23
N ILE A 320 -11.92 12.00 31.94
CA ILE A 320 -11.89 11.02 30.84
C ILE A 320 -10.51 10.38 30.72
N SER A 321 -9.45 11.19 30.73
CA SER A 321 -8.08 10.68 30.68
C SER A 321 -7.72 9.85 31.91
N SER A 322 -8.19 10.22 33.11
CA SER A 322 -8.01 9.43 34.34
C SER A 322 -8.72 8.08 34.24
N GLU A 323 -9.93 8.04 33.69
CA GLU A 323 -10.71 6.81 33.51
C GLU A 323 -10.02 5.85 32.52
N VAL A 324 -9.56 6.36 31.37
CA VAL A 324 -8.90 5.57 30.32
C VAL A 324 -7.66 4.84 30.84
N VAL A 325 -6.91 5.44 31.76
CA VAL A 325 -5.67 4.85 32.31
C VAL A 325 -5.83 4.20 33.68
N ALA A 326 -7.04 4.19 34.26
CA ALA A 326 -7.30 3.74 35.62
C ALA A 326 -6.88 2.27 35.85
N GLY A 327 -7.02 1.42 34.82
CA GLY A 327 -6.66 0.00 34.88
C GLY A 327 -5.17 -0.31 34.66
N THR A 328 -4.32 0.70 34.47
CA THR A 328 -2.90 0.50 34.19
C THR A 328 -2.06 0.45 35.47
N ALA A 329 -0.85 -0.12 35.41
CA ALA A 329 0.03 -0.25 36.58
C ALA A 329 0.44 1.08 37.23
N TYR A 330 0.45 2.18 36.46
CA TYR A 330 0.85 3.51 36.92
C TYR A 330 -0.08 4.60 36.36
N PRO A 331 -1.32 4.73 36.88
CA PRO A 331 -2.35 5.58 36.28
C PRO A 331 -1.92 7.05 36.11
N GLU A 332 -1.31 7.67 37.11
CA GLU A 332 -0.90 9.09 37.04
C GLU A 332 0.18 9.35 35.97
N ILE A 333 1.18 8.47 35.90
CA ILE A 333 2.24 8.56 34.89
C ILE A 333 1.66 8.30 33.50
N ASN A 334 0.79 7.30 33.38
CA ASN A 334 0.16 6.93 32.12
C ASN A 334 -0.84 7.97 31.65
N GLN A 335 -1.49 8.72 32.54
CA GLN A 335 -2.31 9.87 32.15
C GLN A 335 -1.48 10.90 31.41
N ARG A 336 -0.32 11.30 31.97
CA ARG A 336 0.58 12.25 31.30
C ARG A 336 1.10 11.72 29.97
N ARG A 337 1.42 10.42 29.90
CA ARG A 337 1.83 9.76 28.64
C ARG A 337 0.71 9.75 27.62
N LEU A 338 -0.53 9.51 28.03
CA LEU A 338 -1.70 9.51 27.17
C LEU A 338 -1.86 10.86 26.45
N TYR A 339 -1.81 11.99 27.17
CA TYR A 339 -1.84 13.31 26.53
C TYR A 339 -0.67 13.50 25.55
N THR A 340 0.56 13.22 26.00
CA THR A 340 1.78 13.43 25.20
C THR A 340 1.75 12.61 23.90
N ASN A 341 1.40 11.34 24.00
CA ASN A 341 1.34 10.44 22.85
C ASN A 341 0.17 10.76 21.94
N THR A 342 -1.01 11.11 22.48
CA THR A 342 -2.16 11.52 21.68
C THR A 342 -1.81 12.74 20.83
N PHE A 343 -1.18 13.77 21.39
CA PHE A 343 -0.71 14.93 20.62
C PHE A 343 0.35 14.55 19.58
N LYS A 344 1.26 13.63 19.90
CA LYS A 344 2.23 13.09 18.94
C LYS A 344 1.53 12.41 17.76
N MET A 345 0.50 11.59 18.02
CA MET A 345 -0.28 10.90 17.00
C MET A 345 -1.11 11.88 16.15
N LEU A 346 -1.79 12.84 16.78
CA LEU A 346 -2.55 13.87 16.06
C LEU A 346 -1.68 14.75 15.16
N ARG A 347 -0.42 15.01 15.54
CA ARG A 347 0.55 15.69 14.66
C ARG A 347 0.96 14.80 13.49
N LYS A 348 1.26 13.52 13.75
CA LYS A 348 1.62 12.56 12.70
C LYS A 348 0.49 12.37 11.69
N ASP A 349 -0.74 12.40 12.15
CA ASP A 349 -1.95 12.24 11.35
C ASP A 349 -2.37 13.55 10.64
N GLY A 350 -1.62 14.65 10.82
CA GLY A 350 -1.90 15.94 10.18
C GLY A 350 -3.19 16.60 10.67
N VAL A 351 -3.52 16.45 11.95
CA VAL A 351 -4.63 17.12 12.63
C VAL A 351 -4.14 18.33 13.44
N LEU A 352 -2.94 18.23 14.02
CA LEU A 352 -2.28 19.30 14.78
C LEU A 352 -0.94 19.70 14.15
N CYS A 353 -0.55 20.96 14.33
CA CYS A 353 0.80 21.44 14.03
C CYS A 353 1.42 22.13 15.26
N LEU A 354 2.62 21.72 15.66
CA LEU A 354 3.39 22.39 16.71
C LEU A 354 4.12 23.59 16.08
N VAL A 355 3.67 24.81 16.40
CA VAL A 355 4.20 26.06 15.80
C VAL A 355 5.31 26.66 16.65
N ASN A 356 5.22 26.54 17.97
CA ASN A 356 6.25 27.01 18.89
C ASN A 356 6.60 25.92 19.90
N ILE A 357 7.82 25.36 19.79
CA ILE A 357 8.31 24.27 20.64
C ILE A 357 8.56 24.79 22.07
N GLN A 358 9.08 26.01 22.22
CA GLN A 358 9.43 26.55 23.54
C GLN A 358 8.21 26.84 24.40
N LYS A 359 7.08 27.19 23.78
CA LYS A 359 5.83 27.53 24.46
C LYS A 359 4.78 26.41 24.36
N ASP A 360 5.09 25.30 23.69
CA ASP A 360 4.13 24.25 23.35
C ASP A 360 2.82 24.80 22.76
N ILE A 361 2.94 25.67 21.73
CA ILE A 361 1.80 26.23 21.02
C ILE A 361 1.46 25.37 19.81
N TYR A 362 0.23 24.89 19.78
CA TYR A 362 -0.33 24.08 18.71
C TYR A 362 -1.35 24.86 17.90
N VAL A 363 -1.45 24.53 16.61
CA VAL A 363 -2.53 24.93 15.71
C VAL A 363 -3.39 23.73 15.37
N LEU A 364 -4.71 23.89 15.44
CA LEU A 364 -5.67 22.92 14.92
C LEU A 364 -5.79 23.09 13.41
N LEU A 365 -5.54 22.02 12.64
CA LEU A 365 -5.55 22.04 11.18
C LEU A 365 -6.94 21.71 10.63
N THR A 366 -7.90 22.62 10.82
CA THR A 366 -9.26 22.46 10.29
C THR A 366 -9.33 22.68 8.78
N LYS A 367 -10.23 21.95 8.11
CA LYS A 367 -10.45 21.93 6.66
C LYS A 367 -10.68 23.34 6.12
N ASN A 368 -11.70 24.01 6.64
CA ASN A 368 -12.20 25.26 6.05
C ASN A 368 -11.37 26.49 6.46
N ARG A 369 -10.71 26.47 7.61
CA ARG A 369 -9.99 27.65 8.13
C ARG A 369 -8.49 27.61 7.92
N VAL A 370 -7.89 26.42 7.91
CA VAL A 370 -6.45 26.27 7.84
C VAL A 370 -6.02 25.57 6.55
N LEU A 371 -6.56 24.37 6.29
CA LEU A 371 -6.06 23.52 5.21
C LEU A 371 -6.39 24.07 3.82
N ILE A 372 -7.66 24.38 3.55
CA ILE A 372 -8.10 24.91 2.25
C ILE A 372 -7.46 26.29 1.97
N PRO A 373 -7.53 27.29 2.87
CA PRO A 373 -6.93 28.60 2.61
C PRO A 373 -5.41 28.52 2.35
N ALA A 374 -4.69 27.67 3.09
CA ALA A 374 -3.26 27.48 2.88
C ALA A 374 -2.95 26.79 1.54
N ALA A 375 -3.77 25.83 1.11
CA ALA A 375 -3.62 25.20 -0.19
C ALA A 375 -3.95 26.15 -1.35
N ILE A 376 -4.96 27.02 -1.21
CA ILE A 376 -5.27 28.07 -2.17
C ILE A 376 -4.08 29.03 -2.33
N ALA A 377 -3.53 29.51 -1.22
CA ALA A 377 -2.36 30.40 -1.24
C ALA A 377 -1.18 29.72 -1.96
N GLN A 378 -0.95 28.43 -1.71
CA GLN A 378 0.08 27.66 -2.41
C GLN A 378 -0.18 27.55 -3.93
N ILE A 379 -1.41 27.27 -4.34
CA ILE A 379 -1.80 27.17 -5.77
C ILE A 379 -1.61 28.52 -6.49
N GLN A 380 -1.93 29.63 -5.82
CA GLN A 380 -1.75 30.97 -6.35
C GLN A 380 -0.26 31.32 -6.50
N ASP A 381 0.55 31.00 -5.49
CA ASP A 381 2.02 31.12 -5.54
C ASP A 381 2.62 30.32 -6.72
N GLU A 382 2.15 29.09 -6.93
CA GLU A 382 2.57 28.21 -8.03
C GLU A 382 2.21 28.85 -9.39
N ARG A 383 0.99 29.38 -9.57
CA ARG A 383 0.56 30.07 -10.80
C ARG A 383 1.35 31.36 -11.09
N CYS A 384 1.67 32.14 -10.06
CA CYS A 384 2.45 33.37 -10.23
C CYS A 384 3.92 33.10 -10.62
N ALA A 385 4.46 31.93 -10.26
CA ALA A 385 5.81 31.53 -10.66
C ALA A 385 5.87 31.20 -12.16
N ASP A 386 4.85 30.50 -12.69
CA ASP A 386 4.81 30.09 -14.11
C ASP A 386 4.72 31.28 -15.07
N VAL A 387 3.96 32.32 -14.71
CA VAL A 387 3.76 33.51 -15.57
C VAL A 387 5.03 34.33 -15.76
N ASN A 388 5.93 34.33 -14.78
CA ASN A 388 7.10 35.20 -14.79
C ASN A 388 8.32 34.64 -15.53
N GLY A 389 8.26 33.41 -16.07
CA GLY A 389 9.27 32.84 -16.98
C GLY A 389 10.72 32.75 -16.47
N ASN A 390 11.01 33.26 -15.26
CA ASN A 390 12.32 33.25 -14.63
C ASN A 390 12.53 31.90 -13.92
N THR A 391 12.93 30.90 -14.70
CA THR A 391 13.35 29.57 -14.23
C THR A 391 14.76 29.56 -13.62
N THR A 392 15.39 30.73 -13.40
CA THR A 392 16.60 30.86 -12.59
C THR A 392 16.25 30.74 -11.11
N THR A 393 15.83 29.54 -10.71
CA THR A 393 15.62 29.15 -9.32
C THR A 393 16.95 29.13 -8.58
N THR A 394 17.34 30.27 -8.01
CA THR A 394 18.13 30.23 -6.79
C THR A 394 17.29 29.43 -5.79
N HIS A 395 17.83 28.31 -5.30
CA HIS A 395 17.28 27.52 -4.20
C HIS A 395 17.33 28.34 -2.90
N HIS A 396 16.70 29.52 -2.87
CA HIS A 396 16.34 30.13 -1.61
C HIS A 396 15.46 29.11 -0.88
N HIS A 397 15.92 28.71 0.30
CA HIS A 397 15.23 27.83 1.22
C HIS A 397 13.84 28.40 1.54
N LYS A 398 12.87 28.21 0.64
CA LYS A 398 11.47 28.51 0.88
C LYS A 398 11.12 27.60 2.06
N LYS A 399 10.90 28.22 3.24
CA LYS A 399 10.54 27.48 4.45
C LYS A 399 9.34 26.62 4.07
N LYS A 400 9.55 25.31 3.98
CA LYS A 400 8.48 24.34 3.69
C LYS A 400 7.27 24.68 4.54
N SER A 401 6.13 24.89 3.89
CA SER A 401 4.89 25.26 4.58
C SER A 401 4.53 24.18 5.59
N PHE A 402 3.74 24.51 6.60
CA PHE A 402 3.27 23.50 7.55
C PHE A 402 2.42 22.41 6.87
N LEU A 403 1.86 22.67 5.69
CA LEU A 403 1.18 21.66 4.87
C LEU A 403 2.14 20.56 4.41
N GLU A 404 3.39 20.92 4.10
CA GLU A 404 4.42 19.96 3.67
C GLU A 404 5.06 19.23 4.86
N LYS A 405 4.99 19.83 6.05
CA LYS A 405 5.56 19.28 7.29
C LYS A 405 4.45 18.71 8.19
N GLY A 406 3.91 17.55 7.83
CA GLY A 406 3.05 16.78 8.73
C GLY A 406 1.73 16.29 8.14
N ILE A 407 1.46 16.57 6.86
CA ILE A 407 0.29 16.04 6.15
C ILE A 407 0.75 14.91 5.22
N SER A 408 0.05 13.77 5.27
CA SER A 408 0.32 12.66 4.36
C SER A 408 0.06 13.05 2.90
N SER A 409 0.78 12.45 1.95
CA SER A 409 0.62 12.76 0.51
C SER A 409 -0.81 12.54 0.02
N SER A 410 -1.52 11.55 0.56
CA SER A 410 -2.94 11.31 0.26
C SER A 410 -3.85 12.40 0.79
N LYS A 411 -3.62 12.89 2.02
CA LYS A 411 -4.40 13.99 2.63
C LYS A 411 -4.15 15.30 1.89
N LEU A 412 -2.89 15.58 1.52
CA LEU A 412 -2.52 16.76 0.76
C LEU A 412 -3.17 16.80 -0.62
N ARG A 413 -3.23 15.65 -1.32
CA ARG A 413 -3.94 15.54 -2.62
C ARG A 413 -5.43 15.87 -2.49
N LEU A 414 -6.09 15.34 -1.45
CA LEU A 414 -7.49 15.66 -1.17
C LEU A 414 -7.67 17.16 -0.88
N ILE A 415 -6.83 17.75 -0.03
CA ILE A 415 -6.90 19.18 0.31
C ILE A 415 -6.71 20.05 -0.93
N LYS A 416 -5.70 19.77 -1.77
CA LYS A 416 -5.46 20.52 -3.01
C LYS A 416 -6.68 20.47 -3.93
N TYR A 417 -7.31 19.30 -4.09
CA TYR A 417 -8.53 19.18 -4.88
C TYR A 417 -9.69 20.03 -4.31
N LEU A 418 -9.92 19.95 -2.99
CA LEU A 418 -10.98 20.74 -2.35
C LEU A 418 -10.72 22.25 -2.52
N ALA A 419 -9.46 22.66 -2.44
CA ALA A 419 -9.04 24.03 -2.71
C ALA A 419 -9.27 24.47 -4.17
N TYR A 420 -9.00 23.60 -5.16
CA TYR A 420 -9.33 23.89 -6.56
C TYR A 420 -10.84 24.09 -6.76
N ARG A 421 -11.66 23.22 -6.16
CA ARG A 421 -13.13 23.35 -6.21
C ARG A 421 -13.63 24.64 -5.59
N GLU A 422 -13.01 25.08 -4.50
CA GLU A 422 -13.37 26.34 -3.85
C GLU A 422 -12.96 27.56 -4.69
N LEU A 423 -11.88 27.47 -5.48
CA LEU A 423 -11.47 28.50 -6.44
C LEU A 423 -12.34 28.57 -7.70
N GLU A 424 -13.06 27.50 -8.03
CA GLU A 424 -14.00 27.44 -9.17
C GLU A 424 -15.37 28.06 -8.85
N ARG A 425 -15.69 28.22 -7.56
CA ARG A 425 -16.90 28.90 -7.09
C ARG A 425 -16.70 30.40 -7.02
#